data_AF-A0A922D513-F1
#
_entry.id   AF-A0A922D513-F1
#
_cell.length_a   1.000
_cell.length_b   1.000
_cell.length_c   1.000
_cell.angle_alpha   90.00
_cell.angle_beta   90.00
_cell.angle_gamma   90.00
#
_symmetry.space_group_name_H-M   'P 1'
#
loop_
_entity.id
_entity.type
_entity.pdbx_description
1 polymer ?
#
loop_
_entity_poly.entity_id
_entity_poly.type
_entity_poly.pdbx_seq_one_letter_code
_entity_poly.pdbx_strand_id
1 'polypeptide(L)'
;MSAPTMYLLTIKQREEEDLKTYLTHFNKERLTIDDQDEKITLATLLDRIWLRCPFMAELARKIPSTLRKFMDGANDFVNAEDPKQALTDSRKGEHKAEREKPT
;
A
#
# COMPACT_ATOMS: atom_id res chain seq x y z
N MET A 1 -6.72 8.75 21.05
CA MET A 1 -7.77 7.71 21.01
C MET A 1 -7.44 6.85 19.81
N SER A 2 -7.18 5.55 20.02
CA SER A 2 -6.95 4.59 18.93
C SER A 2 -8.30 4.30 18.26
N ALA A 3 -8.33 4.28 16.92
CA ALA A 3 -9.52 3.90 16.18
C ALA A 3 -9.61 2.37 16.10
N PRO A 4 -10.81 1.76 16.21
CA PRO A 4 -10.96 0.31 16.08
C PRO A 4 -10.63 -0.14 14.66
N THR A 5 -10.09 -1.34 14.47
CA THR A 5 -9.76 -1.93 13.16
C THR A 5 -10.93 -1.89 12.17
N MET A 6 -12.17 -1.95 12.67
CA MET A 6 -13.42 -1.80 11.92
C MET A 6 -13.52 -0.47 11.14
N TYR A 7 -12.83 0.58 11.59
CA TYR A 7 -12.79 1.87 10.91
C TYR A 7 -12.15 1.77 9.51
N LEU A 8 -11.17 0.88 9.30
CA LEU A 8 -10.59 0.66 7.96
C LEU A 8 -11.61 0.17 6.94
N LEU A 9 -12.66 -0.53 7.39
CA LEU A 9 -13.73 -0.99 6.49
C LEU A 9 -14.57 0.17 5.93
N THR A 10 -14.49 1.36 6.53
CA THR A 10 -15.19 2.55 6.02
C THR A 10 -14.42 3.23 4.89
N ILE A 11 -13.12 2.93 4.76
CA ILE A 11 -12.23 3.51 3.78
C ILE A 11 -12.34 2.71 2.49
N LYS A 12 -13.01 3.27 1.48
CA LYS A 12 -13.23 2.64 0.17
C LYS A 12 -12.59 3.50 -0.91
N GLN A 13 -11.95 2.85 -1.89
CA GLN A 13 -11.53 3.56 -3.10
C GLN A 13 -12.76 4.08 -3.82
N ARG A 14 -12.75 5.37 -4.17
CA ARG A 14 -13.84 6.02 -4.92
C ARG A 14 -13.72 5.72 -6.42
N GLU A 15 -14.83 5.86 -7.15
CA GLU A 15 -14.89 5.56 -8.60
C GLU A 15 -13.89 6.35 -9.45
N GLU A 16 -13.59 7.59 -9.07
CA GLU A 16 -12.65 8.45 -9.81
C GLU A 16 -11.27 8.55 -9.14
N GLU A 17 -11.05 7.78 -8.07
CA GLU A 17 -9.81 7.83 -7.29
C GLU A 17 -8.79 6.83 -7.80
N ASP A 18 -7.62 7.32 -8.20
CA ASP A 18 -6.50 6.48 -8.59
C ASP A 18 -5.96 5.66 -7.39
N LEU A 19 -5.29 4.55 -7.69
CA LEU A 19 -4.80 3.62 -6.66
C LEU A 19 -3.80 4.27 -5.70
N LYS A 20 -2.95 5.18 -6.19
CA LYS A 20 -1.92 5.86 -5.38
C LYS A 20 -2.55 6.79 -4.36
N THR A 21 -3.54 7.58 -4.77
CA THR A 21 -4.32 8.46 -3.90
C THR A 21 -5.08 7.64 -2.86
N TYR A 22 -5.70 6.54 -3.27
CA TYR A 22 -6.38 5.63 -2.36
C TYR A 22 -5.45 5.07 -1.27
N LEU A 23 -4.33 4.46 -1.69
CA LEU A 23 -3.38 3.85 -0.76
C LEU A 23 -2.72 4.88 0.16
N THR A 24 -2.54 6.11 -0.31
CA THR A 24 -1.98 7.19 0.50
C THR A 24 -2.89 7.51 1.69
N HIS A 25 -4.19 7.66 1.49
CA HIS A 25 -5.10 7.95 2.60
C HIS A 25 -5.36 6.70 3.45
N PHE A 26 -5.52 5.51 2.85
CA PHE A 26 -5.69 4.26 3.59
C PHE A 26 -4.51 4.04 4.56
N ASN A 27 -3.27 4.25 4.11
CA ASN A 27 -2.09 4.12 4.95
C ASN A 27 -2.05 5.15 6.09
N LYS A 28 -2.48 6.40 5.84
CA LYS A 28 -2.57 7.43 6.90
C LYS A 28 -3.54 7.01 8.00
N GLU A 29 -4.74 6.56 7.64
CA GLU A 29 -5.73 6.12 8.61
C GLU A 29 -5.27 4.85 9.33
N ARG A 30 -4.64 3.90 8.61
CA ARG A 30 -4.08 2.69 9.20
C ARG A 30 -3.08 3.01 10.31
N LEU A 31 -2.18 3.98 10.12
CA LEU A 31 -1.19 4.37 11.14
C LEU A 31 -1.81 4.88 12.46
N THR A 32 -3.10 5.19 12.49
CA THR A 32 -3.82 5.64 13.70
C THR A 32 -4.40 4.49 14.54
N ILE A 33 -4.21 3.24 14.10
CA ILE A 33 -4.75 2.04 14.71
C ILE A 33 -3.61 1.31 15.43
N ASP A 34 -3.71 1.20 16.76
CA ASP A 34 -2.71 0.55 17.62
C ASP A 34 -2.70 -0.99 17.51
N ASP A 35 -3.83 -1.62 17.18
CA ASP A 35 -3.97 -3.08 17.04
C ASP A 35 -4.23 -3.47 15.58
N GLN A 36 -3.15 -3.77 14.86
CA GLN A 36 -3.20 -4.13 13.44
C GLN A 36 -2.97 -5.63 13.25
N ASP A 37 -4.07 -6.36 13.06
CA ASP A 37 -3.99 -7.70 12.48
C ASP A 37 -3.73 -7.58 10.97
N GLU A 38 -2.60 -8.13 10.52
CA GLU A 38 -2.18 -8.10 9.11
C GLU A 38 -3.21 -8.78 8.20
N LYS A 39 -3.82 -9.88 8.63
CA LYS A 39 -4.81 -10.62 7.82
C LYS A 39 -6.10 -9.82 7.69
N ILE A 40 -6.56 -9.19 8.77
CA ILE A 40 -7.74 -8.30 8.73
C ILE A 40 -7.46 -7.11 7.82
N THR A 41 -6.26 -6.53 7.92
CA THR A 41 -5.86 -5.39 7.09
C THR A 41 -5.81 -5.77 5.60
N LEU A 42 -5.22 -6.91 5.28
CA LEU A 42 -5.16 -7.43 3.92
C LEU A 42 -6.57 -7.73 3.36
N ALA A 43 -7.41 -8.43 4.12
CA ALA A 43 -8.78 -8.72 3.72
C ALA A 43 -9.59 -7.43 3.49
N THR A 44 -9.38 -6.44 4.35
CA THR A 44 -9.99 -5.11 4.21
C THR A 44 -9.53 -4.45 2.91
N LEU A 45 -8.23 -4.43 2.62
CA LEU A 45 -7.73 -3.84 1.37
C LEU A 45 -8.32 -4.49 0.12
N LEU A 46 -8.39 -5.82 0.10
CA LEU A 46 -8.96 -6.56 -1.03
C LEU A 46 -10.45 -6.26 -1.23
N ASP A 47 -11.22 -6.07 -0.15
CA ASP A 47 -12.65 -5.74 -0.20
C ASP A 47 -12.94 -4.25 -0.46
N ARG A 48 -11.92 -3.39 -0.37
CA ARG A 48 -12.08 -1.92 -0.40
C ARG A 48 -11.48 -1.25 -1.63
N ILE A 49 -10.72 -1.97 -2.45
CA ILE A 49 -10.38 -1.53 -3.81
C ILE A 49 -11.65 -1.48 -4.64
N TRP A 50 -11.76 -0.45 -5.47
CA TRP A 50 -12.90 -0.31 -6.36
C TRP A 50 -12.90 -1.43 -7.40
N LEU A 51 -14.04 -2.09 -7.61
CA LEU A 51 -14.13 -3.29 -8.46
C LEU A 51 -13.64 -3.04 -9.91
N ARG A 52 -13.78 -1.81 -10.41
CA ARG A 52 -13.34 -1.40 -11.75
C ARG A 52 -11.93 -0.80 -11.79
N CYS A 53 -11.23 -0.74 -10.66
CA CYS A 53 -9.83 -0.34 -10.63
C CYS A 53 -9.00 -1.32 -11.49
N PRO A 54 -8.17 -0.85 -12.44
CA PRO A 54 -7.41 -1.75 -13.31
C PRO A 54 -6.49 -2.71 -12.55
N PHE A 55 -6.04 -2.33 -11.34
CA PHE A 55 -5.26 -3.19 -10.45
C PHE A 55 -6.01 -4.48 -10.03
N MET A 56 -7.34 -4.51 -10.10
CA MET A 56 -8.11 -5.73 -9.86
C MET A 56 -7.74 -6.86 -10.82
N ALA A 57 -7.32 -6.56 -12.05
CA ALA A 57 -6.84 -7.56 -12.99
C ALA A 57 -5.54 -8.24 -12.52
N GLU A 58 -4.62 -7.47 -11.91
CA GLU A 58 -3.39 -8.01 -11.32
C GLU A 58 -3.69 -8.88 -10.10
N LEU A 59 -4.61 -8.44 -9.23
CA LEU A 59 -5.04 -9.22 -8.07
C LEU A 59 -5.73 -10.54 -8.46
N ALA A 60 -6.54 -10.53 -9.52
CA ALA A 60 -7.19 -11.74 -10.03
C ALA A 60 -6.18 -12.77 -10.54
N ARG A 61 -5.05 -12.33 -11.12
CA ARG A 61 -3.96 -13.22 -11.57
C ARG A 61 -3.19 -13.79 -10.39
N LYS A 62 -2.98 -13.01 -9.33
CA LYS A 62 -2.19 -13.40 -8.17
C LYS A 62 -2.71 -12.73 -6.92
N ILE A 63 -3.61 -13.43 -6.22
CA ILE A 63 -4.11 -12.97 -4.94
C ILE A 63 -2.94 -12.93 -3.93
N PRO A 64 -2.63 -11.77 -3.33
CA PRO A 64 -1.53 -11.65 -2.39
C PRO A 64 -1.85 -12.39 -1.08
N SER A 65 -0.87 -13.14 -0.57
CA SER A 65 -1.01 -13.90 0.67
C SER A 65 -0.63 -13.11 1.93
N THR A 66 -0.03 -11.94 1.77
CA THR A 66 0.45 -11.06 2.86
C THR A 66 0.21 -9.60 2.48
N LEU A 67 0.13 -8.72 3.48
CA LEU A 67 -0.01 -7.29 3.28
C LEU A 67 1.18 -6.71 2.52
N ARG A 68 2.38 -7.22 2.81
CA ARG A 68 3.60 -6.84 2.08
C ARG A 68 3.50 -7.14 0.58
N LYS A 69 3.10 -8.37 0.20
CA LYS A 69 2.96 -8.74 -1.22
C LYS A 69 1.92 -7.89 -1.94
N PHE A 70 0.84 -7.54 -1.25
CA PHE A 70 -0.16 -6.62 -1.78
C PHE A 70 0.44 -5.25 -2.06
N MET A 71 1.15 -4.67 -1.08
CA MET A 71 1.75 -3.34 -1.20
C MET A 71 2.84 -3.29 -2.27
N ASP A 72 3.68 -4.33 -2.35
CA ASP A 72 4.72 -4.43 -3.37
C ASP A 72 4.08 -4.44 -4.78
N GLY A 73 3.07 -5.28 -5.01
CA GLY A 73 2.36 -5.34 -6.29
C GLY A 73 1.62 -4.04 -6.65
N ALA A 74 1.04 -3.37 -5.66
CA ALA A 74 0.39 -2.09 -5.88
C ALA A 74 1.41 -0.98 -6.23
N ASN A 75 2.58 -0.98 -5.59
CA ASN A 75 3.65 -0.04 -5.91
C ASN A 75 4.22 -0.27 -7.32
N ASP A 76 4.43 -1.54 -7.69
CA ASP A 76 4.86 -1.91 -9.04
C ASP A 76 3.84 -1.44 -10.10
N PHE A 77 2.55 -1.65 -9.83
CA PHE A 77 1.46 -1.21 -10.70
C PHE A 77 1.43 0.32 -10.86
N VAL A 78 1.46 1.08 -9.75
CA VAL A 78 1.48 2.54 -9.77
C VAL A 78 2.72 3.08 -10.50
N ASN A 79 3.88 2.47 -10.30
CA ASN A 79 5.12 2.90 -10.96
C ASN A 79 5.14 2.56 -12.46
N ALA A 80 4.47 1.49 -12.88
CA ALA A 80 4.30 1.15 -14.30
C ALA A 80 3.32 2.11 -14.99
N GLU A 81 2.26 2.55 -14.29
CA GLU A 81 1.33 3.57 -14.79
C GLU A 81 1.94 4.99 -14.81
N ASP A 82 2.82 5.31 -13.86
CA ASP A 82 3.54 6.59 -13.78
C ASP A 82 5.06 6.42 -14.05
N PRO A 83 5.48 6.31 -15.33
CA PRO A 83 6.87 6.06 -15.70
C PRO A 83 7.84 7.17 -15.25
N LYS A 84 7.33 8.33 -14.82
CA LYS A 84 8.16 9.42 -14.29
C LYS A 84 8.64 9.16 -12.86
N GLN A 85 7.92 8.34 -12.08
CA GLN A 85 8.24 8.06 -10.68
C GLN A 85 9.23 6.89 -10.51
N ALA A 86 9.21 5.91 -11.43
CA ALA A 86 10.04 4.70 -11.39
C ALA A 86 11.56 4.96 -11.31
N LEU A 87 12.03 6.15 -11.72
CA LEU A 87 13.46 6.52 -11.65
C LEU A 87 13.94 6.90 -10.24
N THR A 88 13.02 7.14 -9.29
CA THR A 88 13.35 7.71 -7.97
C THR A 88 13.59 6.66 -6.87
N ASP A 89 12.95 5.49 -6.95
CA ASP A 89 13.12 4.43 -5.92
C ASP A 89 14.41 3.60 -6.12
N SER A 90 14.90 3.46 -7.36
CA SER A 90 16.18 2.81 -7.65
C SER A 90 17.40 3.51 -7.02
N ARG A 91 17.24 4.75 -6.53
CA ARG A 91 18.32 5.52 -5.87
C ARG A 91 18.28 5.49 -4.34
N LYS A 92 17.24 4.93 -3.71
CA LYS A 92 17.12 4.87 -2.24
C LYS A 92 17.82 3.66 -1.61
N GLY A 93 18.36 2.73 -2.41
CA GLY A 93 19.09 1.55 -1.93
C GLY A 93 20.58 1.77 -1.61
N GLU A 94 21.19 2.90 -1.98
CA GLU A 94 22.66 3.04 -1.98
C GLU A 94 23.25 3.91 -0.85
N HIS A 95 22.48 4.30 0.16
CA HIS A 95 23.00 5.05 1.33
C HIS A 95 22.74 4.34 2.66
N LYS A 96 23.24 3.10 2.81
CA LYS A 96 23.51 2.50 4.12
C LYS A 96 24.80 1.67 4.10
N ALA A 97 25.91 2.35 3.89
CA ALA A 97 27.19 1.88 4.41
C ALA A 97 28.04 3.13 4.72
N GLU A 98 28.77 3.04 5.84
CA GLU A 98 29.82 3.97 6.26
C GLU A 98 29.40 5.20 7.07
N ARG A 99 29.37 5.06 8.40
CA ARG A 99 30.50 5.45 9.27
C ARG A 99 30.09 5.37 10.74
N GLU A 100 30.63 4.39 11.45
CA GLU A 100 30.88 4.52 12.88
C GLU A 100 32.28 3.98 13.19
N LYS A 101 33.19 4.88 13.55
CA LYS A 101 34.31 4.62 14.46
C LYS A 101 34.36 5.79 15.43
N PRO A 102 34.02 5.60 16.72
CA PRO A 102 34.32 6.59 17.74
C PRO A 102 35.79 6.49 18.15
N THR A 103 36.27 7.63 18.62
CA THR A 103 37.64 8.04 18.92
C THR A 103 38.26 7.33 20.12
#